data_AF-A0A7Y0SDX6-F1
#
_entry.id   AF-A0A7Y0SDX6-F1
#
_cell.length_a   1.000
_cell.length_b   1.000
_cell.length_c   1.000
_cell.angle_alpha   90.00
_cell.angle_beta   90.00
_cell.angle_gamma   90.00
#
_symmetry.space_group_name_H-M   'P 1'
#
loop_
_entity.id
_entity.type
_entity.pdbx_description
1 polymer ?
#
loop_
_entity_poly.entity_id
_entity_poly.type
_entity_poly.pdbx_seq_one_letter_code
_entity_poly.pdbx_strand_id
1 'polypeptide(L)'
;GKSTTMAAFITALIPDQSLLHFRNTTEAGSSQASRDKGLYGKLQPGACYAALDVVNSRNQRLLFAVKLQQVAGRDKKVDIKPFVIQGLPSHV
;
A
#
# COMPACT_ATOMS: atom_id res chain seq x y z
N GLY A 1 -9.51 2.75 9.18
CA GLY A 1 -10.84 2.19 8.81
C GLY A 1 -10.66 0.92 8.00
N LYS A 2 -11.67 0.02 7.98
CA LYS A 2 -11.58 -1.32 7.37
C LYS A 2 -11.08 -1.33 5.92
N SER A 3 -11.69 -0.50 5.06
CA SER A 3 -11.29 -0.39 3.65
C SER A 3 -9.89 0.19 3.46
N THR A 4 -9.43 1.04 4.39
CA THR A 4 -8.05 1.56 4.39
C THR A 4 -7.05 0.46 4.74
N THR A 5 -7.38 -0.43 5.68
CA THR A 5 -6.54 -1.60 6.00
C THR A 5 -6.39 -2.50 4.78
N MET A 6 -7.48 -2.78 4.06
CA MET A 6 -7.42 -3.55 2.80
C MET A 6 -6.60 -2.84 1.72
N ALA A 7 -6.73 -1.51 1.60
CA ALA A 7 -5.92 -0.75 0.65
C ALA A 7 -4.43 -0.82 0.96
N ALA A 8 -4.05 -0.73 2.25
CA ALA A 8 -2.66 -0.89 2.69
C ALA A 8 -2.11 -2.29 2.38
N PHE A 9 -2.90 -3.33 2.64
CA PHE A 9 -2.54 -4.72 2.31
C PHE A 9 -2.28 -4.92 0.81
N ILE A 10 -3.22 -4.49 -0.04
CA ILE A 10 -3.09 -4.60 -1.51
C ILE A 10 -1.90 -3.78 -2.02
N THR A 11 -1.67 -2.58 -1.46
CA THR A 11 -0.54 -1.72 -1.85
C THR A 11 0.81 -2.36 -1.51
N ALA A 12 0.91 -3.05 -0.36
CA ALA A 12 2.12 -3.79 0.00
C ALA A 12 2.34 -5.03 -0.89
N LEU A 13 1.26 -5.67 -1.34
CA LEU A 13 1.32 -6.83 -2.24
C LEU A 13 1.66 -6.45 -3.68
N ILE A 14 1.11 -5.34 -4.18
CA ILE A 14 1.27 -4.85 -5.55
C ILE A 14 1.65 -3.36 -5.49
N PRO A 15 2.94 -3.02 -5.31
CA PRO A 15 3.41 -1.65 -5.16
C PRO A 15 3.50 -0.90 -6.49
N ASP A 16 2.46 -0.99 -7.33
CA ASP A 16 2.41 -0.38 -8.66
C ASP A 16 1.25 0.62 -8.77
N GLN A 17 1.59 1.91 -8.83
CA GLN A 17 0.61 2.98 -8.90
C GLN A 17 -0.24 2.91 -10.18
N SER A 18 0.19 2.26 -11.25
CA SER A 18 -0.58 2.10 -12.48
C SER A 18 -1.79 1.17 -12.31
N LEU A 19 -1.67 0.17 -11.44
CA LEU A 19 -2.69 -0.84 -11.16
C LEU A 19 -3.58 -0.48 -9.97
N LEU A 20 -3.05 0.25 -8.98
CA LEU A 20 -3.78 0.58 -7.76
C LEU A 20 -4.86 1.64 -8.00
N HIS A 21 -6.12 1.22 -7.93
CA HIS A 21 -7.30 2.10 -8.02
C HIS A 21 -8.36 1.71 -6.99
N PHE A 22 -8.40 2.44 -5.87
CA PHE A 22 -9.34 2.19 -4.78
C PHE A 22 -10.60 3.02 -4.95
N ARG A 23 -11.63 2.42 -5.54
CA ARG A 23 -12.95 3.05 -5.72
C ARG A 23 -13.92 2.70 -4.59
N ASN A 24 -14.94 3.54 -4.45
CA ASN A 24 -16.09 3.21 -3.60
C ASN A 24 -16.83 2.00 -4.18
N THR A 25 -17.44 1.19 -3.30
CA THR A 25 -18.19 0.00 -3.71
C THR A 25 -19.40 0.34 -4.58
N THR A 26 -19.98 1.53 -4.41
CA THR A 26 -21.09 2.07 -5.22
C THR A 26 -20.68 2.41 -6.66
N GLU A 27 -19.38 2.52 -6.94
CA GLU A 27 -18.82 2.88 -8.25
C GLU A 27 -18.18 1.66 -8.96
N ALA A 28 -18.48 0.44 -8.48
CA ALA A 28 -18.00 -0.78 -9.08
C ALA A 28 -18.44 -0.88 -10.56
N GLY A 29 -17.51 -1.23 -11.46
CA GLY A 29 -17.76 -1.33 -12.90
C GLY A 29 -17.72 -0.02 -13.69
N SER A 30 -17.50 1.12 -13.03
CA SER A 30 -17.34 2.40 -13.74
C SER A 30 -16.09 2.43 -14.63
N SER A 31 -16.20 2.95 -15.85
CA SER A 31 -15.06 3.17 -16.75
C SER A 31 -14.39 4.53 -16.54
N GLN A 32 -14.92 5.37 -15.63
CA GLN A 32 -14.33 6.67 -15.34
C GLN A 32 -12.93 6.52 -14.72
N ALA A 33 -11.92 6.92 -15.47
CA ALA A 33 -10.57 7.09 -14.97
C ALA A 33 -10.52 8.33 -14.06
N SER A 34 -10.81 8.15 -12.76
CA SER A 34 -10.56 9.19 -11.76
C SER A 34 -9.05 9.41 -11.64
N ARG A 35 -8.63 10.68 -11.64
CA ARG A 35 -7.24 11.07 -11.32
C ARG A 35 -6.88 10.73 -9.88
N ASP A 36 -7.87 10.75 -8.98
CA ASP A 36 -7.72 10.29 -7.61
C ASP A 36 -7.85 8.75 -7.57
N LYS A 37 -6.71 8.09 -7.37
CA LYS A 37 -6.63 6.63 -7.24
C LYS A 37 -7.09 6.12 -5.87
N GLY A 38 -7.54 7.02 -4.98
CA GLY A 38 -8.11 6.70 -3.67
C GLY A 38 -7.08 6.36 -2.59
N LEU A 39 -5.78 6.35 -2.91
CA LEU A 39 -4.71 6.06 -1.94
C LEU A 39 -4.25 7.32 -1.19
N TYR A 40 -4.15 8.47 -1.87
CA TYR A 40 -3.59 9.70 -1.29
C TYR A 40 -4.29 10.14 -0.02
N GLY A 41 -5.64 10.24 -0.06
CA GLY A 41 -6.46 10.67 1.08
C GLY A 41 -6.52 9.67 2.23
N LYS A 42 -5.97 8.46 2.06
CA LYS A 42 -5.86 7.44 3.13
C LYS A 42 -4.58 7.59 3.96
N LEU A 43 -3.62 8.38 3.50
CA LEU A 43 -2.33 8.59 4.16
C LEU A 43 -2.35 9.84 5.02
N GLN A 44 -1.50 9.85 6.05
CA GLN A 44 -1.15 11.06 6.79
C GLN A 44 0.01 11.79 6.10
N PRO A 45 0.20 13.10 6.34
CA PRO A 45 1.39 13.82 5.90
C PRO A 45 2.66 13.16 6.44
N GLY A 46 3.71 13.10 5.60
CA GLY A 46 4.99 12.48 5.95
C GLY A 46 5.12 11.03 5.50
N ALA A 47 6.01 10.28 6.16
CA ALA A 47 6.29 8.89 5.84
C ALA A 47 5.23 7.97 6.44
N CYS A 48 4.54 7.23 5.59
CA CYS A 48 3.63 6.15 5.95
C CYS A 48 4.24 4.81 5.56
N TYR A 49 3.84 3.73 6.23
CA TYR A 49 4.30 2.38 5.92
C TYR A 49 3.12 1.42 5.86
N ALA A 50 3.20 0.46 4.94
CA ALA A 50 2.40 -0.76 4.97
C ALA A 50 3.37 -1.94 4.84
N ALA A 51 3.15 -2.98 5.64
CA ALA A 51 4.05 -4.12 5.71
C ALA A 51 3.27 -5.43 5.87
N LEU A 52 3.76 -6.48 5.21
CA LEU A 52 3.31 -7.85 5.33
C LEU A 52 4.40 -8.64 6.05
N ASP A 53 4.07 -9.10 7.26
CA ASP A 53 4.92 -10.00 8.04
C ASP A 53 4.54 -11.44 7.71
N VAL A 54 5.47 -12.17 7.10
CA VAL A 54 5.22 -13.49 6.53
C VAL A 54 6.25 -14.46 7.07
N VAL A 55 5.78 -15.63 7.51
CA VAL A 55 6.64 -16.79 7.79
C VAL A 55 6.50 -17.76 6.62
N ASN A 56 7.61 -18.01 5.92
CA ASN A 56 7.60 -18.94 4.80
C ASN A 56 7.63 -20.41 5.27
N SER A 57 7.55 -21.36 4.33
CA SER A 57 7.60 -22.80 4.62
C SER A 57 8.92 -23.30 5.23
N ARG A 58 9.96 -22.46 5.27
CA ARG A 58 11.25 -22.74 5.92
C ARG A 58 11.35 -22.11 7.33
N ASN A 59 10.22 -21.65 7.89
CA ASN A 59 10.16 -20.93 9.17
C ASN A 59 11.02 -19.65 9.21
N GLN A 60 11.25 -19.03 8.05
CA GLN A 60 11.96 -17.75 7.97
C GLN A 60 10.95 -16.62 7.97
N ARG A 61 11.15 -15.66 8.87
CA ARG A 61 10.36 -14.43 8.92
C ARG A 61 10.87 -13.42 7.90
N LEU A 62 9.96 -12.89 7.10
CA LEU A 62 10.21 -11.93 6.03
C LEU A 62 9.21 -10.79 6.16
N LEU A 63 9.70 -9.55 6.13
CA LEU A 63 8.84 -8.37 6.10
C LEU A 63 8.88 -7.75 4.70
N PHE A 64 7.79 -7.87 3.95
CA PHE A 64 7.62 -7.16 2.68
C PHE A 64 6.94 -5.83 2.96
N ALA A 65 7.59 -4.72 2.68
CA ALA A 65 7.09 -3.41 3.08
C ALA A 65 7.16 -2.39 1.96
N VAL A 66 6.31 -1.37 2.07
CA VAL A 66 6.30 -0.20 1.21
C VAL A 66 6.37 1.04 2.06
N LYS A 67 7.28 1.95 1.72
CA LYS A 67 7.22 3.33 2.20
C LYS A 67 6.30 4.09 1.25
N LEU A 68 5.30 4.74 1.84
CA LEU A 68 4.31 5.56 1.15
C LEU A 68 4.50 7.01 1.59
N GLN A 69 4.52 7.93 0.63
CA GLN A 69 4.64 9.35 0.95
C GLN A 69 3.81 10.19 -0.01
N GLN A 70 2.98 11.08 0.54
CA GLN A 70 2.26 12.06 -0.28
C GLN A 70 3.28 13.01 -0.95
N VAL A 71 3.15 13.19 -2.27
CA VAL A 71 3.99 14.14 -3.01
C VAL A 71 3.29 15.49 -3.02
N ALA A 72 3.84 16.44 -2.26
CA ALA A 72 3.30 17.79 -2.18
C ALA A 72 3.21 18.44 -3.56
N GLY A 73 2.08 19.11 -3.83
CA GLY A 73 1.87 19.90 -5.06
C GLY A 73 1.75 19.10 -6.36
N ARG A 74 1.67 17.76 -6.33
CA ARG A 74 1.57 16.93 -7.54
C ARG A 74 0.27 16.12 -7.61
N ASP A 75 -0.85 16.78 -7.86
CA ASP A 75 -2.15 16.16 -8.20
C ASP A 75 -2.48 14.86 -7.43
N LYS A 76 -2.42 14.93 -6.10
CA LYS A 76 -2.67 13.79 -5.19
C LYS A 76 -1.81 12.55 -5.50
N LYS A 77 -0.59 12.73 -6.00
CA LYS A 77 0.37 11.66 -6.25
C LYS A 77 0.93 11.11 -4.94
N VAL A 78 1.11 9.80 -4.90
CA VAL A 78 1.76 9.07 -3.81
C VAL A 78 3.06 8.47 -4.36
N ASP A 79 4.16 8.71 -3.68
CA ASP A 79 5.41 7.98 -3.87
C ASP A 79 5.33 6.64 -3.15
N ILE A 80 5.71 5.56 -3.85
CA ILE A 80 5.65 4.19 -3.35
C ILE A 80 7.02 3.56 -3.55
N LYS A 81 7.71 3.25 -2.45
CA LYS A 81 9.04 2.64 -2.48
C LYS A 81 9.00 1.28 -1.77
N PRO A 82 9.01 0.16 -2.51
CA PRO A 82 9.06 -1.17 -1.92
C PRO A 82 10.44 -1.47 -1.34
N PHE A 83 10.47 -2.26 -0.28
CA PHE A 83 11.67 -2.81 0.33
C PHE A 83 11.35 -4.11 1.07
N VAL A 84 12.37 -4.90 1.36
CA VAL A 84 12.24 -6.17 2.11
C VAL A 84 13.19 -6.14 3.29
N ILE A 85 12.73 -6.62 4.44
CA ILE A 85 13.59 -6.90 5.60
C ILE A 85 13.65 -8.42 5.80
N GLN A 86 14.87 -8.93 5.88
CA GLN A 86 15.16 -10.34 6.11
C GLN A 86 16.04 -10.47 7.36
N GLY A 87 16.09 -11.68 7.93
CA GLY A 87 16.91 -11.95 9.12
C GLY A 87 16.33 -11.39 10.42
N LEU A 88 15.05 -10.99 10.43
CA LEU A 88 14.36 -10.67 11.66
C LEU A 88 14.17 -11.94 12.51
N PRO A 89 14.28 -11.87 13.84
CA PRO A 89 13.96 -12.98 14.71
C PRO A 89 12.55 -13.52 14.40
N SER A 90 12.45 -14.83 14.19
CA SER A 90 11.19 -15.52 13.89
C SER A 90 10.35 -15.81 15.13
N HIS A 91 10.86 -15.51 16.31
CA HIS A 91 10.12 -15.61 17.58
C HIS A 91 9.06 -14.51 17.63
N VAL A 92 7.84 -14.84 17.26
CA VAL A 92 6.60 -14.15 17.66
C VAL A 92 5.87 -15.07 18.62
#